data_AF-A0AA88T6V9-F1
#
_entry.id   AF-A0AA88T6V9-F1
#
_cell.length_a   1.000
_cell.length_b   1.000
_cell.length_c   1.000
_cell.angle_alpha   90.00
_cell.angle_beta   90.00
_cell.angle_gamma   90.00
#
_symmetry.space_group_name_H-M   'P 1'
#
loop_
_entity.id
_entity.type
_entity.pdbx_description
1 polymer ?
#
loop_
_entity_poly.entity_id
_entity_poly.type
_entity_poly.pdbx_seq_one_letter_code
_entity_poly.pdbx_strand_id
1 'polypeptide(L)' 'MKLNLFLLLLLTVSSMRNQTMRLQVKSDGSVFDPAVQSSILEQMKQKLKEHGMLENTTVTWRVQPDGNIFKKKKGDL' A
#
# COMPACT_ATOMS: atom_id res chain seq x y z
N MET A 1 -8.56 -17.38 -21.49
CA MET A 1 -8.01 -16.05 -21.79
C MET A 1 -6.87 -15.79 -20.80
N LYS A 2 -5.62 -16.10 -21.18
CA LYS A 2 -4.44 -15.99 -20.30
C LYS A 2 -3.87 -14.60 -20.50
N LEU A 3 -4.08 -13.72 -19.53
CA LEU A 3 -3.55 -12.36 -19.59
C LEU A 3 -2.03 -12.44 -19.41
N ASN A 4 -1.33 -11.84 -20.35
CA ASN A 4 0.07 -12.03 -20.64
C ASN A 4 0.95 -11.27 -19.64
N LEU A 5 1.31 -11.95 -18.55
CA LEU A 5 2.23 -11.44 -17.50
C LEU A 5 3.60 -11.04 -18.09
N PHE A 6 4.00 -11.65 -19.20
CA PHE A 6 5.28 -11.37 -19.87
C PHE A 6 5.34 -10.00 -20.55
N LEU A 7 4.20 -9.47 -21.02
CA LEU A 7 4.17 -8.12 -21.60
C LEU A 7 4.20 -7.02 -20.53
N LEU A 8 3.70 -7.29 -19.32
CA LEU A 8 3.80 -6.36 -18.18
C LEU A 8 5.26 -6.16 -17.74
N LEU A 9 6.12 -7.15 -17.98
CA LEU A 9 7.55 -7.07 -17.64
C LEU A 9 8.35 -6.14 -18.57
N LEU A 10 7.87 -5.82 -19.78
CA LEU A 10 8.57 -4.90 -20.70
C LEU A 10 8.34 -3.42 -20.38
N LEU A 11 7.35 -3.08 -19.55
CA LEU A 11 7.15 -1.71 -19.03
C LEU A 11 8.03 -1.40 -17.80
N THR A 12 8.95 -2.30 -17.45
CA THR A 12 9.82 -2.20 -16.26
C THR A 12 11.02 -1.26 -16.43
N VAL A 13 11.23 -0.64 -17.59
CA VAL A 13 12.46 0.14 -17.86
C VAL A 13 12.16 1.55 -18.37
N SER A 14 11.55 2.41 -17.55
CA SER A 14 11.69 3.88 -17.68
C SER A 14 11.10 4.64 -16.49
N SER A 15 11.97 5.23 -15.67
CA SER A 15 11.72 6.18 -14.57
C SER A 15 11.25 5.57 -13.23
N MET A 16 11.95 5.93 -12.14
CA MET A 16 11.63 5.61 -10.74
C MET A 16 10.26 6.24 -10.39
N ARG A 17 9.18 5.55 -10.75
CA ARG A 17 7.82 6.09 -10.73
C ARG A 17 7.18 5.79 -9.38
N ASN A 18 7.15 6.78 -8.49
CA ASN A 18 6.39 6.69 -7.23
C ASN A 18 4.95 6.18 -7.50
N GLN A 19 4.64 4.98 -7.03
CA GLN A 19 3.29 4.42 -7.09
C GLN A 19 2.58 4.74 -5.78
N THR A 20 1.41 5.41 -5.85
CA THR A 20 0.54 5.57 -4.68
C THR A 20 -0.63 4.61 -4.77
N MET A 21 -0.76 3.73 -3.78
CA MET A 21 -1.93 2.85 -3.64
C MET A 21 -2.91 3.43 -2.62
N ARG A 22 -4.20 3.34 -2.91
CA ARG A 22 -5.27 3.67 -1.95
C ARG A 22 -5.82 2.37 -1.37
N LEU A 23 -5.92 2.31 -0.05
CA LEU A 23 -6.35 1.14 0.68
C LEU A 23 -7.62 1.48 1.47
N GLN A 24 -8.55 0.55 1.50
CA GLN A 24 -9.68 0.58 2.41
C GLN A 24 -9.45 -0.50 3.46
N VAL A 25 -9.44 -0.10 4.73
CA VAL A 25 -9.33 -1.01 5.86
C VAL A 25 -10.68 -1.08 6.53
N LYS A 26 -11.18 -2.29 6.77
CA LYS A 26 -12.33 -2.56 7.62
C LYS A 26 -11.80 -3.10 8.94
N SER A 27 -12.19 -2.49 10.05
CA SER A 27 -11.81 -2.90 11.39
C SER A 27 -12.93 -2.52 12.35
N ASP A 28 -13.23 -3.40 13.30
CA ASP A 28 -14.12 -3.09 14.42
C ASP A 28 -13.43 -2.18 15.46
N GLY A 29 -12.11 -2.02 15.36
CA GLY A 29 -11.27 -1.20 16.24
C GLY A 29 -10.73 0.07 15.59
N SER A 30 -10.02 0.88 16.37
CA SER A 30 -9.40 2.12 15.89
C SER A 30 -8.12 1.81 15.10
N VAL A 31 -8.03 2.34 13.87
CA VAL A 31 -6.80 2.31 13.04
C VAL A 31 -5.89 3.52 13.28
N PHE A 32 -6.22 4.37 14.25
CA PHE A 32 -5.41 5.55 14.60
C PHE A 32 -4.29 5.24 15.58
N ASP A 33 -4.30 4.04 16.18
CA ASP A 33 -3.20 3.58 17.03
C ASP A 33 -1.92 3.36 16.20
N PRO A 34 -0.78 3.97 16.59
CA PRO A 34 0.48 3.84 15.84
C PRO A 34 0.99 2.41 15.69
N ALA A 35 0.73 1.52 16.65
CA ALA A 35 1.16 0.13 16.58
C ALA A 35 0.32 -0.63 15.54
N VAL A 36 -0.99 -0.35 15.46
CA VAL A 36 -1.88 -0.88 14.41
C VAL A 36 -1.41 -0.41 13.02
N GLN A 37 -1.09 0.88 12.86
CA GLN A 37 -0.60 1.44 11.59
C GLN A 37 0.73 0.80 11.16
N SER A 38 1.64 0.58 12.11
CA SER A 38 2.92 -0.09 11.86
C SER A 38 2.70 -1.53 11.42
N SER A 39 1.82 -2.26 12.10
CA SER A 39 1.49 -3.65 11.79
C SER A 39 0.89 -3.82 10.39
N ILE A 40 0.04 -2.88 9.96
CA ILE A 40 -0.53 -2.87 8.59
C ILE A 40 0.57 -2.61 7.55
N LEU A 41 1.49 -1.68 7.81
CA LEU A 41 2.58 -1.37 6.90
C LEU A 41 3.53 -2.55 6.74
N GLU A 42 3.83 -3.26 7.83
CA GLU A 42 4.65 -4.47 7.81
C GLU A 42 3.99 -5.60 7.00
N GLN A 43 2.68 -5.80 7.15
CA GLN A 43 1.94 -6.77 6.33
C GLN A 43 2.05 -6.45 4.83
N MET A 44 2.03 -5.16 4.44
CA MET A 44 2.22 -4.76 3.05
C MET A 44 3.62 -5.05 2.55
N LYS A 45 4.64 -4.73 3.36
CA LYS A 45 6.04 -5.05 3.05
C LYS A 45 6.23 -6.55 2.87
N GLN A 46 5.62 -7.37 3.73
CA GLN A 46 5.70 -8.83 3.64
C GLN A 46 5.07 -9.34 2.34
N LYS A 47 3.87 -8.88 1.98
CA LYS A 47 3.24 -9.26 0.70
C LYS A 47 4.08 -8.86 -0.51
N LEU A 48 4.67 -7.66 -0.49
CA LEU A 48 5.58 -7.24 -1.55
C LEU A 48 6.85 -8.11 -1.61
N LYS A 49 7.36 -8.55 -0.46
CA LYS A 49 8.47 -9.50 -0.39
C LYS A 49 8.11 -10.86 -0.99
N GLU A 50 6.94 -11.40 -0.66
CA GLU A 50 6.41 -12.66 -1.20
C GLU A 50 6.29 -12.61 -2.74
N HIS A 51 6.06 -11.42 -3.30
CA HIS A 51 6.01 -11.18 -4.74
C HIS A 51 7.36 -10.75 -5.37
N GLY A 52 8.46 -10.77 -4.61
CA GLY A 52 9.80 -10.41 -5.11
C GLY A 52 10.01 -8.92 -5.39
N MET A 53 9.16 -8.04 -4.83
CA MET A 53 9.16 -6.60 -5.13
C MET A 53 9.84 -5.74 -4.06
N LEU A 54 10.23 -6.30 -2.91
CA LEU A 54 10.68 -5.50 -1.77
C LEU A 54 12.13 -4.98 -1.90
N GLU A 55 13.04 -5.71 -2.56
CA GLU A 55 14.48 -5.45 -2.53
C GLU A 55 14.89 -4.03 -2.99
N ASN A 56 14.08 -3.38 -3.83
CA ASN A 56 14.32 -2.03 -4.33
C ASN A 56 13.15 -1.05 -4.05
N THR A 57 12.22 -1.42 -3.17
CA THR A 57 10.99 -0.66 -2.94
C THR A 57 10.92 -0.14 -1.51
N THR A 58 10.89 1.18 -1.36
CA THR A 58 10.54 1.80 -0.08
C THR A 58 9.02 1.93 0.04
N VAL A 59 8.45 1.39 1.11
CA VAL A 59 7.02 1.49 1.41
C VAL A 59 6.84 2.40 2.61
N THR A 60 6.16 3.53 2.41
CA THR A 60 5.85 4.51 3.45
C THR A 60 4.39 4.91 3.40
N TRP A 61 3.92 5.44 4.52
CA TRP A 61 2.61 6.06 4.57
C TRP A 61 2.62 7.42 3.88
N ARG A 62 1.56 7.71 3.13
CA ARG A 62 1.25 9.08 2.72
C ARG A 62 0.48 9.76 3.85
N VAL A 63 1.15 10.65 4.56
CA VAL A 63 0.51 11.53 5.54
C VAL A 63 -0.31 12.58 4.80
N GLN A 64 -1.56 12.76 5.20
CA GLN A 64 -2.45 13.76 4.62
C GLN A 64 -2.21 15.15 5.22
N PRO A 65 -2.74 16.24 4.63
CA PRO A 65 -2.54 17.60 5.16
C PRO A 65 -2.99 17.80 6.61
N ASP A 66 -3.91 16.97 7.11
CA ASP A 66 -4.39 16.96 8.49
C ASP A 66 -3.54 16.12 9.45
N GLY A 67 -2.37 15.62 8.99
CA GLY A 67 -1.46 14.80 9.79
C GLY A 67 -1.87 13.32 9.91
N ASN A 68 -3.06 12.95 9.45
CA ASN A 68 -3.57 11.59 9.53
C ASN A 68 -3.17 10.74 8.32
N ILE A 69 -2.96 9.44 8.54
CA ILE A 69 -2.77 8.45 7.48
C ILE A 69 -4.11 7.93 7.00
N PHE A 70 -4.98 7.51 7.94
CA PHE A 70 -6.31 7.01 7.67
C PHE A 70 -7.37 8.08 7.84
N LYS A 71 -8.42 8.00 7.01
CA LYS A 71 -9.67 8.75 7.20
C LYS A 71 -10.83 7.79 7.23
N LYS A 72 -11.75 8.00 8.18
CA LYS A 72 -13.04 7.32 8.17
C LYS A 72 -13.77 7.69 6.87
N LYS A 73 -14.31 6.70 6.19
CA LYS A 73 -15.13 6.94 5.01
C LYS A 73 -16.42 7.64 5.46
N LYS A 74 -16.75 8.77 4.85
CA LYS A 74 -18.02 9.46 5.10
C LYS A 74 -19.14 8.58 4.52
N GLY A 75 -20.06 8.10 5.35
CA GLY A 75 -21.22 7.29 4.93
C GLY A 75 -21.30 5.87 5.51
N ASP A 76 -20.33 5.43 6.30
CA ASP A 76 -20.50 4.29 7.21
C ASP A 76 -21.15 4.84 8.51
N LEU A 77 -22.48 4.95 8.51
CA LEU A 77 -23.30 5.12 9.72
C LEU A 77 -23.68 3.75 10.26
#